data_AF-A0A933WK32-F1
#
_entry.id   AF-A0A933WK32-F1
#
_cell.length_a   1.000
_cell.length_b   1.000
_cell.length_c   1.000
_cell.angle_alpha   90.00
_cell.angle_beta   90.00
_cell.angle_gamma   90.00
#
_symmetry.space_group_name_H-M   'P 1'
#
loop_
_entity.id
_entity.type
_entity.pdbx_description
1 polymer ?
#
loop_
_entity_poly.entity_id
_entity_poly.type
_entity_poly.pdbx_seq_one_letter_code
_entity_poly.pdbx_strand_id
1 'polypeptide(L)'
;MGAGVLGPSYQPTPSEKEECARLLAGLRLPADVGRRYRRDADEYLAIFSQAGKARRPSGGALKFATRRCALFRRDYLVAYADAAWLLEKAPGTNAFATPAVWLGPIESPPLILLPQTKEHCHDPAFLSILEHELIHVHQFLLGTCPTAEPATTAGWLKDLFGFTRAEYEADMIQLVRCPLLYDAVCRNHEVPLQQFCALRGYASSMEKVFLAMAAGRLAQGELLKLLDGLPAALPAGFRHIGLDEHLGLAFARALPRYVAATLEVLTKLAPGLSQALRPNALMSWLEAQAQPGADRGLRPEGISPPARSPIQQEA
;
A
#
# COMPACT_ATOMS: atom_id res chain seq x y z
N MET A 1 9.86 37.51 7.80
CA MET A 1 9.34 36.21 7.34
C MET A 1 8.47 36.48 6.13
N GLY A 2 9.01 36.29 4.93
CA GLY A 2 8.25 36.52 3.70
C GLY A 2 7.23 35.40 3.53
N ALA A 3 5.97 35.76 3.33
CA ALA A 3 4.98 34.84 2.78
C ALA A 3 5.44 34.47 1.37
N GLY A 4 6.19 33.36 1.27
CA GLY A 4 6.55 32.79 -0.02
C GLY A 4 5.25 32.51 -0.76
N VAL A 5 5.11 33.10 -1.95
CA VAL A 5 4.01 32.83 -2.87
C VAL A 5 4.02 31.32 -3.11
N LEU A 6 3.06 30.60 -2.52
CA LEU A 6 2.85 29.19 -2.80
C LEU A 6 2.58 29.12 -4.31
N GLY A 7 3.46 28.41 -5.04
CA GLY A 7 3.28 28.17 -6.47
C GLY A 7 1.92 27.52 -6.74
N PRO A 8 1.48 27.49 -8.01
CA PRO A 8 0.20 26.87 -8.37
C PRO A 8 0.18 25.42 -7.88
N SER A 9 -0.83 25.09 -7.08
CA SER A 9 -1.10 23.72 -6.62
C SER A 9 -1.32 22.82 -7.84
N TYR A 10 -0.75 21.61 -7.80
CA TYR A 10 -0.91 20.60 -8.84
C TYR A 10 -2.38 20.47 -9.25
N GLN A 11 -2.60 20.50 -10.57
CA GLN A 11 -3.92 20.33 -11.17
C GLN A 11 -3.92 19.06 -11.99
N PRO A 12 -4.74 18.04 -11.63
CA PRO A 12 -4.88 16.86 -12.45
C PRO A 12 -5.33 17.21 -13.86
N THR A 13 -4.62 16.67 -14.84
CA THR A 13 -4.90 16.78 -16.27
C THR A 13 -6.25 16.11 -16.63
N PRO A 14 -6.83 16.42 -17.80
CA PRO A 14 -8.03 15.72 -18.28
C PRO A 14 -7.86 14.20 -18.33
N SER A 15 -6.71 13.72 -18.83
CA SER A 15 -6.40 12.28 -18.91
C SER A 15 -6.36 11.61 -17.53
N GLU A 16 -5.76 12.25 -16.52
CA GLU A 16 -5.74 11.71 -15.15
C GLU A 16 -7.15 11.69 -14.52
N LYS A 17 -8.00 12.66 -14.83
CA LYS A 17 -9.40 12.67 -14.40
C LYS A 17 -10.22 11.57 -15.06
N GLU A 18 -10.03 11.33 -16.36
CA GLU A 18 -10.65 10.23 -17.10
C GLU A 18 -10.22 8.88 -16.54
N GLU A 19 -8.93 8.70 -16.28
CA GLU A 19 -8.38 7.50 -15.66
C GLU A 19 -8.96 7.26 -14.27
N CYS A 20 -8.98 8.30 -13.41
CA CYS A 20 -9.62 8.23 -12.08
C CYS A 20 -11.10 7.83 -12.17
N ALA A 21 -11.86 8.41 -13.11
CA ALA A 21 -13.26 8.06 -13.32
C ALA A 21 -13.44 6.60 -13.76
N ARG A 22 -12.58 6.12 -14.67
CA ARG A 22 -12.57 4.73 -15.15
C ARG A 22 -12.27 3.75 -14.02
N LEU A 23 -11.26 4.03 -13.20
CA LEU A 23 -10.89 3.21 -12.04
C LEU A 23 -12.01 3.17 -11.00
N LEU A 24 -12.60 4.32 -10.67
CA LEU A 24 -13.75 4.39 -9.77
C LEU A 24 -14.95 3.59 -10.27
N ALA A 25 -15.22 3.61 -11.57
CA ALA A 25 -16.28 2.81 -12.18
C ALA A 25 -16.01 1.30 -12.04
N GLY A 26 -14.75 0.87 -12.19
CA GLY A 26 -14.31 -0.51 -11.99
C GLY A 26 -14.44 -1.00 -10.55
N LEU A 27 -14.42 -0.10 -9.57
CA LEU A 27 -14.57 -0.40 -8.14
C LEU A 27 -16.03 -0.44 -7.67
N ARG A 28 -17.01 -0.32 -8.57
CA ARG A 28 -18.42 -0.36 -8.20
C ARG A 28 -18.84 -1.78 -7.78
N LEU A 29 -19.12 -1.97 -6.49
CA LEU A 29 -19.64 -3.26 -6.01
C LEU A 29 -21.00 -3.58 -6.62
N PRO A 30 -21.21 -4.83 -7.07
CA PRO A 30 -22.54 -5.38 -7.33
C PRO A 30 -23.48 -5.17 -6.13
N ALA A 31 -24.77 -4.99 -6.39
CA ALA A 31 -25.73 -4.60 -5.36
C ALA A 31 -25.89 -5.68 -4.28
N ASP A 32 -25.84 -6.95 -4.67
CA ASP A 32 -25.85 -8.12 -3.79
C ASP A 32 -24.58 -8.19 -2.92
N VAL A 33 -23.39 -7.96 -3.48
CA VAL A 33 -22.12 -7.90 -2.73
C VAL A 33 -22.19 -6.79 -1.68
N GLY A 34 -22.65 -5.60 -2.05
CA GLY A 34 -22.81 -4.47 -1.12
C GLY A 34 -23.82 -4.75 0.00
N ARG A 35 -24.97 -5.38 -0.30
CA ARG A 35 -25.97 -5.76 0.71
C ARG A 35 -25.42 -6.83 1.66
N ARG A 36 -24.75 -7.85 1.12
CA ARG A 36 -24.12 -8.90 1.90
C ARG A 36 -23.09 -8.30 2.85
N TYR A 37 -22.18 -7.47 2.35
CA TYR A 37 -21.17 -6.81 3.19
C TYR A 37 -21.81 -6.05 4.36
N ARG A 38 -22.88 -5.27 4.10
CA ARG A 38 -23.56 -4.51 5.15
C ARG A 38 -24.15 -5.43 6.22
N ARG A 39 -24.85 -6.48 5.80
CA ARG A 39 -25.40 -7.48 6.73
C ARG A 39 -24.30 -8.13 7.57
N ASP A 40 -23.24 -8.59 6.93
CA ASP A 40 -22.13 -9.29 7.59
C ASP A 40 -21.41 -8.33 8.59
N ALA A 41 -21.29 -7.03 8.26
CA ALA A 41 -20.74 -6.01 9.17
C ALA A 41 -21.66 -5.71 10.38
N ASP A 42 -22.97 -5.59 10.15
CA ASP A 42 -23.96 -5.37 11.22
C ASP A 42 -24.02 -6.59 12.17
N GLU A 43 -23.96 -7.81 11.62
CA GLU A 43 -23.90 -9.05 12.40
C GLU A 43 -22.62 -9.13 13.26
N TYR A 44 -21.46 -8.83 12.66
CA TYR A 44 -20.19 -8.80 13.38
C TYR A 44 -20.20 -7.80 14.54
N LEU A 45 -20.76 -6.59 14.33
CA LEU A 45 -20.91 -5.57 15.38
C LEU A 45 -21.86 -6.01 16.49
N ALA A 46 -22.95 -6.69 16.15
CA ALA A 46 -23.90 -7.22 17.13
C ALA A 46 -23.24 -8.28 18.02
N ILE A 47 -22.53 -9.24 17.42
CA ILE A 47 -21.78 -10.29 18.14
C ILE A 47 -20.73 -9.65 19.04
N PHE A 48 -19.95 -8.69 18.53
CA PHE A 48 -18.92 -8.00 19.30
C PHE A 48 -19.51 -7.23 20.50
N SER A 49 -20.65 -6.57 20.30
CA SER A 49 -21.32 -5.81 21.36
C SER A 49 -21.86 -6.72 22.48
N GLN A 50 -22.35 -7.91 22.11
CA GLN A 50 -22.86 -8.90 23.06
C GLN A 50 -21.76 -9.62 23.84
N ALA A 51 -20.60 -9.86 23.21
CA ALA A 51 -19.47 -10.53 23.83
C ALA A 51 -18.78 -9.71 24.95
N GLY A 52 -19.21 -8.46 25.20
CA GLY A 52 -18.47 -7.49 26.01
C GLY A 52 -17.19 -7.04 25.30
N LYS A 53 -16.52 -5.98 25.80
CA LYS A 53 -15.26 -5.49 25.19
C LYS A 53 -14.24 -6.63 25.11
N ALA A 54 -14.11 -7.28 23.96
CA ALA A 54 -13.18 -8.38 23.79
C ALA A 54 -11.76 -7.82 23.94
N ARG A 55 -11.07 -8.25 24.99
CA ARG A 55 -9.64 -7.99 25.15
C ARG A 55 -8.91 -8.98 24.26
N ARG A 56 -7.88 -8.53 23.54
CA ARG A 56 -6.95 -9.45 22.89
C ARG A 56 -6.35 -10.39 23.96
N PRO A 57 -5.94 -11.62 23.58
CA PRO A 57 -5.06 -12.44 24.41
C PRO A 57 -3.80 -11.68 24.88
N SER A 58 -3.34 -10.70 24.09
CA SER A 58 -2.21 -9.80 24.38
C SER A 58 -2.56 -8.49 25.09
N GLY A 59 -3.80 -8.30 25.56
CA GLY A 59 -4.17 -7.19 26.45
C GLY A 59 -4.65 -5.88 25.79
N GLY A 60 -4.59 -5.75 24.46
CA GLY A 60 -5.09 -4.58 23.73
C GLY A 60 -6.62 -4.53 23.61
N ALA A 61 -7.20 -3.33 23.70
CA ALA A 61 -8.65 -3.11 23.52
C ALA A 61 -8.95 -2.71 22.07
N LEU A 62 -9.85 -3.47 21.43
CA LEU A 62 -10.39 -3.12 20.12
C LEU A 62 -11.76 -2.48 20.26
N LYS A 63 -12.04 -1.48 19.43
CA LYS A 63 -13.36 -0.88 19.29
C LYS A 63 -13.77 -0.90 17.84
N PHE A 64 -14.92 -1.49 17.54
CA PHE A 64 -15.46 -1.52 16.19
C PHE A 64 -16.55 -0.46 16.03
N ALA A 65 -16.64 0.12 14.84
CA ALA A 65 -17.67 1.09 14.46
C ALA A 65 -17.89 1.05 12.96
N THR A 66 -18.91 1.76 12.48
CA THR A 66 -19.10 2.03 11.05
C THR A 66 -18.68 3.46 10.71
N ARG A 67 -18.04 3.65 9.55
CA ARG A 67 -17.70 4.97 8.99
C ARG A 67 -18.28 5.12 7.60
N ARG A 68 -18.87 6.28 7.33
CA ARG A 68 -19.37 6.61 6.01
C ARG A 68 -18.23 7.01 5.08
N CYS A 69 -18.14 6.33 3.96
CA CYS A 69 -17.28 6.64 2.84
C CYS A 69 -17.96 7.68 1.92
N ALA A 70 -17.25 8.75 1.60
CA ALA A 70 -17.71 9.76 0.66
C ALA A 70 -17.62 9.29 -0.79
N LEU A 71 -16.59 8.51 -1.16
CA LEU A 71 -16.41 7.95 -2.52
C LEU A 71 -17.62 7.11 -2.94
N PHE A 72 -18.01 6.16 -2.09
CA PHE A 72 -18.99 5.12 -2.41
C PHE A 72 -20.37 5.35 -1.77
N ARG A 73 -20.51 6.39 -0.93
CA ARG A 73 -21.75 6.77 -0.23
C ARG A 73 -22.35 5.62 0.59
N ARG A 74 -21.50 4.85 1.26
CA ARG A 74 -21.86 3.67 2.06
C ARG A 74 -21.10 3.68 3.37
N ASP A 75 -21.58 2.94 4.36
CA ASP A 75 -20.87 2.75 5.62
C ASP A 75 -20.05 1.47 5.59
N TYR A 76 -18.84 1.55 6.16
CA TYR A 76 -17.87 0.46 6.21
C TYR A 76 -17.42 0.22 7.63
N LEU A 77 -17.10 -1.03 7.92
CA LEU A 77 -16.56 -1.44 9.21
C LEU A 77 -15.16 -0.85 9.39
N VAL A 78 -14.92 -0.26 10.56
CA VAL A 78 -13.60 0.18 11.01
C VAL A 78 -13.32 -0.36 12.40
N ALA A 79 -12.07 -0.64 12.70
CA ALA A 79 -11.62 -1.02 14.02
C ALA A 79 -10.56 -0.04 14.53
N TYR A 80 -10.78 0.48 15.74
CA TYR A 80 -9.85 1.31 16.45
C TYR A 80 -8.94 0.44 17.32
N ALA A 81 -7.67 0.50 16.96
CA ALA A 81 -6.56 -0.28 17.48
C ALA A 81 -5.67 0.59 18.37
N ASP A 82 -5.07 0.00 19.40
CA ASP A 82 -3.92 0.64 20.04
C ASP A 82 -2.73 0.73 19.07
N ALA A 83 -1.84 1.68 19.33
CA ALA A 83 -0.70 1.97 18.46
C ALA A 83 0.26 0.78 18.33
N ALA A 84 0.40 -0.04 19.39
CA ALA A 84 1.26 -1.20 19.37
C ALA A 84 0.76 -2.26 18.38
N TRP A 85 -0.55 -2.48 18.31
CA TRP A 85 -1.12 -3.43 17.35
C TRP A 85 -1.02 -2.96 15.91
N LEU A 86 -1.23 -1.66 15.65
CA LEU A 86 -1.00 -1.11 14.31
C LEU A 86 0.48 -1.21 13.91
N LEU A 87 1.40 -0.93 14.84
CA LEU A 87 2.83 -1.06 14.58
C LEU A 87 3.21 -2.51 14.25
N GLU A 88 2.58 -3.51 14.88
CA GLU A 88 2.78 -4.94 14.58
C GLU A 88 2.31 -5.31 13.15
N LYS A 89 1.18 -4.73 12.71
CA LYS A 89 0.53 -5.13 11.43
C LYS A 89 0.97 -4.30 10.23
N ALA A 90 1.15 -3.01 10.42
CA ALA A 90 1.48 -2.06 9.37
C ALA A 90 2.34 -0.93 9.96
N PRO A 91 3.65 -1.18 10.18
CA PRO A 91 4.54 -0.21 10.79
C PRO A 91 4.53 1.14 10.06
N GLY A 92 4.36 2.23 10.83
CA GLY A 92 4.39 3.59 10.29
C GLY A 92 3.23 3.94 9.36
N THR A 93 2.04 3.36 9.59
CA THR A 93 0.81 3.69 8.87
C THR A 93 -0.24 4.27 9.83
N ASN A 94 -1.01 5.25 9.35
CA ASN A 94 -2.11 5.89 10.08
C ASN A 94 -3.47 5.22 9.84
N ALA A 95 -3.54 4.31 8.88
CA ALA A 95 -4.69 3.47 8.55
C ALA A 95 -4.20 2.27 7.74
N PHE A 96 -4.92 1.15 7.82
CA PHE A 96 -4.59 -0.05 7.06
C PHE A 96 -5.84 -0.87 6.76
N ALA A 97 -6.15 -1.08 5.49
CA ALA A 97 -7.20 -2.01 5.07
C ALA A 97 -6.74 -3.47 5.23
N THR A 98 -7.61 -4.30 5.78
CA THR A 98 -7.35 -5.73 5.96
C THR A 98 -8.52 -6.57 5.46
N PRO A 99 -8.27 -7.74 4.84
CA PRO A 99 -9.35 -8.60 4.36
C PRO A 99 -10.20 -9.17 5.49
N ALA A 100 -9.61 -9.38 6.68
CA ALA A 100 -10.32 -9.84 7.86
C ALA A 100 -9.50 -9.64 9.14
N VAL A 101 -10.21 -9.44 10.26
CA VAL A 101 -9.71 -9.59 11.63
C VAL A 101 -10.43 -10.74 12.31
N TRP A 102 -9.67 -11.55 13.04
CA TRP A 102 -10.19 -12.69 13.79
C TRP A 102 -10.32 -12.35 15.29
N LEU A 103 -11.48 -12.61 15.86
CA LEU A 103 -11.75 -12.55 17.31
C LEU A 103 -12.22 -13.92 17.79
N GLY A 104 -11.28 -14.74 18.26
CA GLY A 104 -11.57 -16.15 18.55
C GLY A 104 -11.99 -16.87 17.25
N PRO A 105 -13.16 -17.53 17.21
CA PRO A 105 -13.64 -18.22 16.02
C PRO A 105 -14.37 -17.31 15.00
N ILE A 106 -14.55 -16.02 15.31
CA ILE A 106 -15.35 -15.11 14.49
C ILE A 106 -14.43 -14.31 13.57
N GLU A 107 -14.70 -14.37 12.27
CA GLU A 107 -14.04 -13.59 11.22
C GLU A 107 -14.88 -12.35 10.86
N SER A 108 -14.24 -11.19 10.74
CA SER A 108 -14.90 -9.99 10.24
C SER A 108 -14.90 -9.92 8.71
N PRO A 109 -15.88 -9.23 8.10
CA PRO A 109 -15.73 -8.80 6.71
C PRO A 109 -14.57 -7.80 6.57
N PRO A 110 -14.09 -7.51 5.34
CA PRO A 110 -13.01 -6.55 5.11
C PRO A 110 -13.26 -5.19 5.79
N LEU A 111 -12.24 -4.67 6.46
CA LEU A 111 -12.36 -3.48 7.31
C LEU A 111 -11.06 -2.69 7.36
N ILE A 112 -11.13 -1.48 7.93
CA ILE A 112 -9.96 -0.61 8.10
C ILE A 112 -9.56 -0.57 9.57
N LEU A 113 -8.27 -0.80 9.83
CA LEU A 113 -7.64 -0.61 11.13
C LEU A 113 -7.17 0.83 11.25
N LEU A 114 -7.57 1.50 12.33
CA LEU A 114 -7.25 2.90 12.63
C LEU A 114 -6.68 3.04 14.03
N PRO A 115 -5.80 4.02 14.30
CA PRO A 115 -5.36 4.31 15.65
C PRO A 115 -6.54 4.82 16.48
N GLN A 116 -6.61 4.44 17.75
CA GLN A 116 -7.61 4.99 18.68
C GLN A 116 -7.61 6.53 18.71
N THR A 117 -6.45 7.17 18.56
CA THR A 117 -6.32 8.64 18.49
C THR A 117 -7.04 9.26 17.29
N LYS A 118 -7.36 8.47 16.26
CA LYS A 118 -8.07 8.93 15.06
C LYS A 118 -9.57 8.72 15.12
N GLU A 119 -10.13 8.30 16.26
CA GLU A 119 -11.58 8.08 16.39
C GLU A 119 -12.41 9.31 16.02
N HIS A 120 -11.98 10.51 16.43
CA HIS A 120 -12.71 11.74 16.15
C HIS A 120 -11.95 12.67 15.20
N CYS A 121 -11.04 12.12 14.39
CA CYS A 121 -10.26 12.91 13.46
C CYS A 121 -11.10 13.31 12.23
N HIS A 122 -11.17 14.61 11.96
CA HIS A 122 -11.87 15.21 10.82
C HIS A 122 -10.91 15.94 9.87
N ASP A 123 -9.60 15.73 10.04
CA ASP A 123 -8.58 16.34 9.20
C ASP A 123 -8.75 15.87 7.73
N PRO A 124 -8.81 16.78 6.74
CA PRO A 124 -9.02 16.41 5.34
C PRO A 124 -7.94 15.47 4.77
N ALA A 125 -6.68 15.61 5.19
CA ALA A 125 -5.60 14.75 4.71
C ALA A 125 -5.76 13.33 5.28
N PHE A 126 -6.14 13.21 6.56
CA PHE A 126 -6.49 11.93 7.15
C PHE A 126 -7.74 11.31 6.51
N LEU A 127 -8.79 12.09 6.23
CA LEU A 127 -9.97 11.59 5.52
C LEU A 127 -9.60 11.07 4.13
N SER A 128 -8.67 11.71 3.43
CA SER A 128 -8.16 11.22 2.14
C SER A 128 -7.40 9.89 2.28
N ILE A 129 -6.64 9.69 3.37
CA ILE A 129 -6.05 8.37 3.69
C ILE A 129 -7.14 7.34 3.95
N LEU A 130 -8.18 7.68 4.69
CA LEU A 130 -9.28 6.75 4.94
C LEU A 130 -9.98 6.32 3.64
N GLU A 131 -10.21 7.26 2.72
CA GLU A 131 -10.78 6.97 1.41
C GLU A 131 -9.87 6.08 0.55
N HIS A 132 -8.53 6.21 0.66
CA HIS A 132 -7.56 5.27 0.06
C HIS A 132 -7.74 3.85 0.59
N GLU A 133 -7.78 3.68 1.90
CA GLU A 133 -7.98 2.36 2.51
C GLU A 133 -9.36 1.77 2.18
N LEU A 134 -10.39 2.60 1.98
CA LEU A 134 -11.71 2.16 1.54
C LEU A 134 -11.71 1.62 0.10
N ILE A 135 -10.81 2.09 -0.76
CA ILE A 135 -10.61 1.52 -2.10
C ILE A 135 -10.07 0.08 -1.97
N HIS A 136 -9.14 -0.17 -1.06
CA HIS A 136 -8.66 -1.53 -0.81
C HIS A 136 -9.76 -2.45 -0.25
N VAL A 137 -10.63 -1.94 0.64
CA VAL A 137 -11.82 -2.70 1.08
C VAL A 137 -12.69 -3.11 -0.10
N HIS A 138 -12.91 -2.23 -1.08
CA HIS A 138 -13.61 -2.58 -2.31
C HIS A 138 -12.87 -3.62 -3.14
N GLN A 139 -11.55 -3.49 -3.29
CA GLN A 139 -10.76 -4.46 -4.03
C GLN A 139 -10.76 -5.83 -3.35
N PHE A 140 -10.79 -5.91 -2.01
CA PHE A 140 -11.00 -7.18 -1.30
C PHE A 140 -12.37 -7.78 -1.58
N LEU A 141 -13.43 -6.98 -1.54
CA LEU A 141 -14.80 -7.44 -1.81
C LEU A 141 -15.00 -7.88 -3.27
N LEU A 142 -14.23 -7.35 -4.21
CA LEU A 142 -14.22 -7.74 -5.62
C LEU A 142 -13.22 -8.87 -5.92
N GLY A 143 -12.39 -9.27 -4.96
CA GLY A 143 -11.34 -10.26 -5.18
C GLY A 143 -10.21 -9.79 -6.10
N THR A 144 -10.00 -8.48 -6.21
CA THR A 144 -8.97 -7.87 -7.07
C THR A 144 -7.70 -7.45 -6.31
N CYS A 145 -7.74 -7.39 -4.99
CA CYS A 145 -6.55 -7.22 -4.15
C CYS A 145 -6.07 -8.59 -3.62
N PRO A 146 -4.78 -8.95 -3.74
CA PRO A 146 -4.28 -10.20 -3.20
C PRO A 146 -4.46 -10.27 -1.67
N THR A 147 -4.86 -11.44 -1.15
CA THR A 147 -5.17 -11.64 0.28
C THR A 147 -4.42 -12.80 0.92
N ALA A 148 -3.89 -13.73 0.14
CA ALA A 148 -3.20 -14.92 0.61
C ALA A 148 -1.72 -14.85 0.31
N GLU A 149 -0.88 -15.42 1.18
CA GLU A 149 0.56 -15.49 0.92
C GLU A 149 0.90 -16.64 -0.03
N PRO A 150 1.70 -16.40 -1.08
CA PRO A 150 2.05 -17.45 -2.01
C PRO A 150 3.08 -18.45 -1.48
N ALA A 151 2.95 -19.71 -1.90
CA ALA A 151 3.93 -20.76 -1.59
C ALA A 151 5.09 -20.84 -2.60
N THR A 152 5.01 -20.14 -3.74
CA THR A 152 5.96 -20.28 -4.86
C THR A 152 6.45 -18.93 -5.39
N THR A 153 7.64 -18.88 -5.99
CA THR A 153 8.17 -17.66 -6.64
C THR A 153 7.17 -17.06 -7.65
N ALA A 154 6.54 -17.91 -8.47
CA ALA A 154 5.57 -17.48 -9.47
C ALA A 154 4.32 -16.86 -8.83
N GLY A 155 3.88 -17.39 -7.68
CA GLY A 155 2.81 -16.78 -6.90
C GLY A 155 3.24 -15.43 -6.31
N TRP A 156 4.45 -15.32 -5.76
CA TRP A 156 4.99 -14.04 -5.25
C TRP A 156 5.08 -12.98 -6.35
N LEU A 157 5.47 -13.36 -7.56
CA LEU A 157 5.52 -12.45 -8.71
C LEU A 157 4.12 -11.97 -9.12
N LYS A 158 3.14 -12.88 -9.17
CA LYS A 158 1.73 -12.54 -9.44
C LYS A 158 1.20 -11.56 -8.39
N ASP A 159 1.46 -11.82 -7.12
CA ASP A 159 1.00 -10.99 -6.01
C ASP A 159 1.69 -9.64 -5.99
N LEU A 160 2.97 -9.56 -6.33
CA LEU A 160 3.69 -8.30 -6.47
C LEU A 160 3.01 -7.40 -7.50
N PHE A 161 2.64 -7.92 -8.68
CA PHE A 161 1.92 -7.15 -9.68
C PHE A 161 0.50 -6.83 -9.26
N GLY A 162 -0.20 -7.78 -8.63
CA GLY A 162 -1.55 -7.58 -8.09
C GLY A 162 -1.60 -6.45 -7.04
N PHE A 163 -0.65 -6.44 -6.10
CA PHE A 163 -0.54 -5.37 -5.11
C PHE A 163 -0.08 -4.05 -5.74
N THR A 164 0.86 -4.09 -6.69
CA THR A 164 1.30 -2.87 -7.39
C THR A 164 0.10 -2.19 -8.06
N ARG A 165 -0.75 -2.98 -8.71
CA ARG A 165 -2.00 -2.50 -9.30
C ARG A 165 -2.96 -1.95 -8.25
N ALA A 166 -3.20 -2.70 -7.17
CA ALA A 166 -4.16 -2.31 -6.14
C ALA A 166 -3.82 -0.94 -5.53
N GLU A 167 -2.55 -0.72 -5.20
CA GLU A 167 -2.02 0.55 -4.69
C GLU A 167 -2.01 1.65 -5.76
N TYR A 168 -1.60 1.35 -7.00
CA TYR A 168 -1.66 2.31 -8.11
C TYR A 168 -3.08 2.88 -8.28
N GLU A 169 -4.08 2.00 -8.29
CA GLU A 169 -5.48 2.40 -8.46
C GLU A 169 -5.94 3.29 -7.29
N ALA A 170 -5.58 2.93 -6.06
CA ALA A 170 -5.93 3.68 -4.87
C ALA A 170 -5.25 5.05 -4.83
N ASP A 171 -3.94 5.12 -5.07
CA ASP A 171 -3.15 6.35 -5.13
C ASP A 171 -3.65 7.27 -6.26
N MET A 172 -3.93 6.74 -7.45
CA MET A 172 -4.44 7.53 -8.58
C MET A 172 -5.77 8.21 -8.23
N ILE A 173 -6.71 7.46 -7.63
CA ILE A 173 -8.00 8.01 -7.21
C ILE A 173 -7.80 9.05 -6.09
N GLN A 174 -6.97 8.74 -5.10
CA GLN A 174 -6.70 9.61 -3.95
C GLN A 174 -6.11 10.95 -4.41
N LEU A 175 -5.06 10.92 -5.22
CA LEU A 175 -4.27 12.09 -5.57
C LEU A 175 -4.95 12.97 -6.62
N VAL A 176 -5.77 12.40 -7.51
CA VAL A 176 -6.64 13.20 -8.38
C VAL A 176 -7.72 13.93 -7.59
N ARG A 177 -8.24 13.31 -6.52
CA ARG A 177 -9.30 13.90 -5.68
C ARG A 177 -8.79 14.80 -4.57
N CYS A 178 -7.56 14.60 -4.12
CA CYS A 178 -6.88 15.40 -3.12
C CYS A 178 -5.48 15.83 -3.62
N PRO A 179 -5.41 16.73 -4.61
CA PRO A 179 -4.14 17.14 -5.24
C PRO A 179 -3.12 17.74 -4.27
N LEU A 180 -3.58 18.31 -3.15
CA LEU A 180 -2.72 18.85 -2.10
C LEU A 180 -1.76 17.79 -1.50
N LEU A 181 -2.16 16.52 -1.48
CA LEU A 181 -1.27 15.43 -1.06
C LEU A 181 -0.15 15.19 -2.07
N TYR A 182 -0.45 15.34 -3.36
CA TYR A 182 0.55 15.25 -4.41
C TYR A 182 1.56 16.38 -4.28
N ASP A 183 1.09 17.62 -4.09
CA ASP A 183 1.95 18.77 -3.84
C ASP A 183 2.80 18.63 -2.59
N ALA A 184 2.33 17.94 -1.56
CA ALA A 184 3.12 17.74 -0.34
C ALA A 184 4.34 16.84 -0.58
N VAL A 185 4.25 15.90 -1.54
CA VAL A 185 5.29 14.89 -1.78
C VAL A 185 6.12 15.20 -3.02
N CYS A 186 5.50 15.71 -4.09
CA CYS A 186 6.11 15.83 -5.41
C CYS A 186 6.43 17.28 -5.80
N ARG A 187 6.24 18.28 -4.93
CA ARG A 187 6.48 19.71 -5.28
C ARG A 187 7.81 19.98 -5.98
N ASN A 188 8.84 19.22 -5.57
CA ASN A 188 10.22 19.40 -6.02
C ASN A 188 10.69 18.26 -6.94
N HIS A 189 9.80 17.34 -7.29
CA HIS A 189 10.12 16.15 -8.05
C HIS A 189 9.21 16.17 -9.28
N GLU A 190 9.76 16.48 -10.46
CA GLU A 190 9.06 16.54 -11.75
C GLU A 190 8.62 15.14 -12.24
N VAL A 191 8.06 14.34 -11.34
CA VAL A 191 7.56 13.00 -11.63
C VAL A 191 6.11 13.16 -12.11
N PRO A 192 5.67 12.50 -13.19
CA PRO A 192 4.26 12.43 -13.57
C PRO A 192 3.45 11.60 -12.57
N LEU A 193 2.17 11.95 -12.33
CA LEU A 193 1.33 11.27 -11.33
C LEU A 193 1.25 9.76 -11.54
N GLN A 194 1.07 9.31 -12.79
CA GLN A 194 1.01 7.88 -13.11
C GLN A 194 2.29 7.14 -12.71
N GLN A 195 3.45 7.74 -13.00
CA GLN A 195 4.73 7.18 -12.61
C GLN A 195 4.91 7.17 -11.09
N PHE A 196 4.44 8.23 -10.41
CA PHE A 196 4.45 8.30 -8.95
C PHE A 196 3.59 7.19 -8.31
N CYS A 197 2.34 7.02 -8.77
CA CYS A 197 1.42 6.00 -8.27
C CYS A 197 1.98 4.59 -8.52
N ALA A 198 2.58 4.34 -9.69
CA ALA A 198 3.18 3.05 -10.00
C ALA A 198 4.40 2.77 -9.11
N LEU A 199 5.22 3.78 -8.83
CA LEU A 199 6.38 3.67 -7.94
C LEU A 199 5.95 3.38 -6.51
N ARG A 200 4.91 4.05 -6.03
CA ARG A 200 4.32 3.83 -4.71
C ARG A 200 3.78 2.41 -4.57
N GLY A 201 3.00 1.95 -5.54
CA GLY A 201 2.46 0.59 -5.51
C GLY A 201 3.54 -0.49 -5.61
N TYR A 202 4.55 -0.26 -6.45
CA TYR A 202 5.69 -1.16 -6.58
C TYR A 202 6.51 -1.22 -5.29
N ALA A 203 6.82 -0.07 -4.68
CA ALA A 203 7.54 0.01 -3.41
C ALA A 203 6.78 -0.72 -2.29
N SER A 204 5.47 -0.49 -2.17
CA SER A 204 4.62 -1.16 -1.18
C SER A 204 4.58 -2.68 -1.38
N SER A 205 4.59 -3.13 -2.63
CA SER A 205 4.66 -4.56 -2.97
C SER A 205 6.01 -5.18 -2.60
N MET A 206 7.11 -4.47 -2.86
CA MET A 206 8.45 -4.88 -2.45
C MET A 206 8.57 -4.93 -0.92
N GLU A 207 8.02 -3.95 -0.21
CA GLU A 207 7.98 -3.96 1.26
C GLU A 207 7.29 -5.23 1.79
N LYS A 208 6.15 -5.64 1.21
CA LYS A 208 5.45 -6.88 1.58
C LYS A 208 6.33 -8.12 1.38
N VAL A 209 7.04 -8.20 0.26
CA VAL A 209 7.97 -9.31 -0.04
C VAL A 209 9.10 -9.38 1.00
N PHE A 210 9.72 -8.25 1.33
CA PHE A 210 10.78 -8.21 2.35
C PHE A 210 10.26 -8.52 3.75
N LEU A 211 9.08 -8.00 4.12
CA LEU A 211 8.45 -8.33 5.41
C LEU A 211 8.11 -9.81 5.52
N ALA A 212 7.66 -10.45 4.43
CA ALA A 212 7.44 -11.89 4.40
C ALA A 212 8.76 -12.67 4.60
N MET A 213 9.86 -12.21 4.01
CA MET A 213 11.19 -12.81 4.24
C MET A 213 11.62 -12.66 5.70
N ALA A 214 11.48 -11.45 6.26
CA ALA A 214 11.86 -11.17 7.65
C ALA A 214 11.03 -11.97 8.67
N ALA A 215 9.78 -12.28 8.33
CA ALA A 215 8.89 -13.12 9.13
C ALA A 215 9.13 -14.64 8.92
N GLY A 216 10.12 -15.04 8.11
CA GLY A 216 10.42 -16.43 7.80
C GLY A 216 9.42 -17.12 6.86
N ARG A 217 8.54 -16.36 6.22
CA ARG A 217 7.48 -16.86 5.32
C ARG A 217 7.94 -16.93 3.85
N LEU A 218 9.00 -16.22 3.51
CA LEU A 218 9.70 -16.31 2.23
C LEU A 218 11.17 -16.69 2.46
N ALA A 219 11.60 -17.83 1.92
CA ALA A 219 12.99 -18.23 2.01
C ALA A 219 13.90 -17.27 1.22
N GLN A 220 15.09 -17.00 1.74
CA GLN A 220 16.03 -16.07 1.10
C GLN A 220 16.40 -16.48 -0.35
N GLY A 221 16.60 -17.77 -0.62
CA GLY A 221 16.88 -18.26 -1.96
C GLY A 221 15.72 -17.99 -2.95
N GLU A 222 14.48 -18.03 -2.47
CA GLU A 222 13.29 -17.72 -3.28
C GLU A 222 13.17 -16.21 -3.53
N LEU A 223 13.52 -15.37 -2.55
CA LEU A 223 13.64 -13.94 -2.74
C LEU A 223 14.67 -13.61 -3.82
N LEU A 224 15.86 -14.20 -3.77
CA LEU A 224 16.90 -13.93 -4.77
C LEU A 224 16.46 -14.35 -6.18
N LYS A 225 15.83 -15.54 -6.33
CA LYS A 225 15.23 -15.96 -7.60
C LYS A 225 14.18 -14.98 -8.11
N LEU A 226 13.34 -14.44 -7.21
CA LEU A 226 12.36 -13.42 -7.56
C LEU A 226 13.05 -12.14 -8.06
N LEU A 227 14.05 -11.64 -7.32
CA LEU A 227 14.80 -10.44 -7.69
C LEU A 227 15.53 -10.59 -9.03
N ASP A 228 16.13 -11.75 -9.29
CA ASP A 228 16.80 -12.05 -10.57
C ASP A 228 15.81 -12.14 -11.75
N GLY A 229 14.59 -12.63 -11.49
CA GLY A 229 13.55 -12.75 -12.51
C GLY A 229 12.79 -11.44 -12.80
N LEU A 230 12.76 -10.50 -11.87
CA LEU A 230 11.99 -9.26 -11.98
C LEU A 230 12.34 -8.41 -13.21
N PRO A 231 13.61 -8.17 -13.57
CA PRO A 231 13.95 -7.33 -14.72
C PRO A 231 13.31 -7.80 -16.04
N ALA A 232 13.25 -9.12 -16.25
CA ALA A 232 12.63 -9.71 -17.43
C ALA A 232 11.08 -9.70 -17.34
N ALA A 233 10.53 -9.88 -16.14
CA ALA A 233 9.09 -9.95 -15.92
C ALA A 233 8.40 -8.58 -15.89
N LEU A 234 9.08 -7.53 -15.45
CA LEU A 234 8.51 -6.20 -15.19
C LEU A 234 7.77 -5.58 -16.40
N PRO A 235 8.32 -5.56 -17.63
CA PRO A 235 7.61 -4.97 -18.78
C PRO A 235 6.28 -5.67 -19.07
N ALA A 236 6.31 -7.00 -19.18
CA ALA A 236 5.11 -7.80 -19.47
C ALA A 236 4.11 -7.78 -18.29
N GLY A 237 4.61 -7.78 -17.06
CA GLY A 237 3.81 -7.71 -15.84
C GLY A 237 3.08 -6.37 -15.70
N PHE A 238 3.76 -5.24 -15.97
CA PHE A 238 3.15 -3.91 -15.97
C PHE A 238 2.04 -3.82 -17.01
N ARG A 239 2.31 -4.29 -18.23
CA ARG A 239 1.29 -4.38 -19.28
C ARG A 239 0.09 -5.22 -18.86
N HIS A 240 0.32 -6.37 -18.20
CA HIS A 240 -0.75 -7.24 -17.72
C HIS A 240 -1.66 -6.58 -16.68
N ILE A 241 -1.11 -5.69 -15.85
CA ILE A 241 -1.89 -4.93 -14.86
C ILE A 241 -2.42 -3.59 -15.39
N GLY A 242 -2.25 -3.31 -16.68
CA GLY A 242 -2.79 -2.11 -17.34
C GLY A 242 -1.88 -0.88 -17.24
N LEU A 243 -0.61 -1.04 -16.88
CA LEU A 243 0.40 0.01 -16.89
C LEU A 243 1.25 -0.02 -18.17
N ASP A 244 1.91 1.10 -18.47
CA ASP A 244 2.80 1.22 -19.64
C ASP A 244 4.00 0.25 -19.52
N GLU A 245 4.27 -0.50 -20.58
CA GLU A 245 5.41 -1.41 -20.69
C GLU A 245 6.75 -0.66 -20.58
N HIS A 246 6.84 0.56 -21.10
CA HIS A 246 8.02 1.43 -20.97
C HIS A 246 8.31 1.80 -19.52
N LEU A 247 7.27 1.93 -18.69
CA LEU A 247 7.42 2.14 -17.25
C LEU A 247 8.00 0.88 -16.59
N GLY A 248 7.53 -0.31 -16.98
CA GLY A 248 8.11 -1.58 -16.53
C GLY A 248 9.60 -1.72 -16.91
N LEU A 249 9.98 -1.31 -18.12
CA LEU A 249 11.38 -1.27 -18.55
C LEU A 249 12.23 -0.30 -17.73
N ALA A 250 11.68 0.89 -17.39
CA ALA A 250 12.37 1.84 -16.53
C ALA A 250 12.57 1.28 -15.11
N PHE A 251 11.57 0.59 -14.57
CA PHE A 251 11.66 -0.03 -13.26
C PHE A 251 12.65 -1.19 -13.23
N ALA A 252 12.71 -1.99 -14.30
CA ALA A 252 13.68 -3.07 -14.44
C ALA A 252 15.13 -2.55 -14.36
N ARG A 253 15.43 -1.42 -15.02
CA ARG A 253 16.74 -0.77 -14.96
C ARG A 253 17.06 -0.20 -13.57
N ALA A 254 16.05 0.31 -12.87
CA ALA A 254 16.21 0.94 -11.56
C ALA A 254 16.06 -0.03 -10.36
N LEU A 255 15.82 -1.32 -10.62
CA LEU A 255 15.51 -2.33 -9.60
C LEU A 255 16.50 -2.35 -8.43
N PRO A 256 17.83 -2.40 -8.62
CA PRO A 256 18.78 -2.46 -7.50
C PRO A 256 18.65 -1.25 -6.57
N ARG A 257 18.40 -0.06 -7.13
CA ARG A 257 18.19 1.17 -6.35
C ARG A 257 16.89 1.12 -5.55
N TYR A 258 15.82 0.61 -6.15
CA TYR A 258 14.54 0.46 -5.45
C TYR A 258 14.64 -0.56 -4.31
N VAL A 259 15.30 -1.70 -4.54
CA VAL A 259 15.58 -2.69 -3.48
C VAL A 259 16.37 -2.05 -2.34
N ALA A 260 17.48 -1.37 -2.63
CA ALA A 260 18.32 -0.75 -1.62
C ALA A 260 17.54 0.26 -0.76
N ALA A 261 16.73 1.11 -1.40
CA ALA A 261 15.95 2.10 -0.69
C ALA A 261 14.80 1.50 0.13
N THR A 262 14.10 0.48 -0.38
CA THR A 262 13.07 -0.22 0.39
C THR A 262 13.68 -0.83 1.66
N LEU A 263 14.87 -1.46 1.55
CA LEU A 263 15.58 -1.99 2.71
C LEU A 263 15.99 -0.89 3.70
N GLU A 264 16.47 0.25 3.21
CA GLU A 264 16.79 1.41 4.05
C GLU A 264 15.57 1.90 4.85
N VAL A 265 14.41 2.02 4.18
CA VAL A 265 13.16 2.44 4.83
C VAL A 265 12.73 1.41 5.88
N LEU A 266 12.69 0.12 5.55
CA LEU A 266 12.27 -0.94 6.47
C LEU A 266 13.19 -1.03 7.69
N THR A 267 14.51 -0.91 7.49
CA THR A 267 15.47 -0.97 8.60
C THR A 267 15.38 0.25 9.53
N LYS A 268 15.00 1.43 9.02
CA LYS A 268 14.70 2.61 9.85
C LYS A 268 13.41 2.44 10.65
N LEU A 269 12.36 1.90 10.03
CA LEU A 269 11.04 1.75 10.65
C LEU A 269 11.01 0.67 11.75
N ALA A 270 11.81 -0.39 11.58
CA ALA A 270 11.93 -1.42 12.59
C ALA A 270 13.38 -1.94 12.63
N PRO A 271 14.24 -1.39 13.51
CA PRO A 271 15.64 -1.78 13.61
C PRO A 271 15.87 -3.29 13.80
N GLY A 272 14.92 -4.01 14.42
CA GLY A 272 14.95 -5.47 14.54
C GLY A 272 14.86 -6.21 13.20
N LEU A 273 14.23 -5.62 12.18
CA LEU A 273 14.19 -6.19 10.82
C LEU A 273 15.57 -6.17 10.17
N SER A 274 16.50 -5.30 10.59
CA SER A 274 17.83 -5.22 9.98
C SER A 274 18.60 -6.53 10.10
N GLN A 275 18.45 -7.28 11.20
CA GLN A 275 19.09 -8.59 11.37
C GLN A 275 18.45 -9.64 10.46
N ALA A 276 17.12 -9.60 10.31
CA ALA A 276 16.39 -10.52 9.46
C ALA A 276 16.61 -10.25 7.96
N LEU A 277 16.72 -8.97 7.57
CA LEU A 277 16.83 -8.50 6.18
C LEU A 277 18.28 -8.35 5.67
N ARG A 278 19.29 -8.48 6.55
CA ARG A 278 20.71 -8.51 6.15
C ARG A 278 21.33 -9.92 6.11
N PRO A 279 20.77 -10.92 5.42
CA PRO A 279 21.57 -12.07 5.05
C PRO A 279 22.68 -11.65 4.09
N ASN A 280 23.89 -12.18 4.29
CA ASN A 280 25.07 -11.88 3.46
C ASN A 280 24.75 -11.91 1.95
N ALA A 281 23.94 -12.86 1.48
CA ALA A 281 23.69 -13.01 0.06
C ALA A 281 22.78 -11.92 -0.57
N LEU A 282 21.89 -11.25 0.19
CA LEU A 282 21.10 -10.12 -0.35
C LEU A 282 21.99 -8.88 -0.52
N MET A 283 22.89 -8.64 0.44
CA MET A 283 23.88 -7.57 0.32
C MET A 283 24.87 -7.86 -0.82
N SER A 284 25.36 -9.10 -0.93
CA SER A 284 26.20 -9.50 -2.07
C SER A 284 25.47 -9.38 -3.40
N TRP A 285 24.16 -9.65 -3.45
CA TRP A 285 23.36 -9.41 -4.65
C TRP A 285 23.38 -7.92 -5.02
N LEU A 286 23.11 -7.01 -4.08
CA LEU A 286 23.16 -5.56 -4.32
C LEU A 286 24.55 -5.08 -4.75
N GLU A 287 25.61 -5.57 -4.11
CA GLU A 287 27.00 -5.26 -4.46
C GLU A 287 27.34 -5.72 -5.88
N ALA A 288 26.90 -6.92 -6.27
CA ALA A 288 27.09 -7.44 -7.63
C ALA A 288 26.36 -6.57 -8.67
N GLN A 289 25.18 -6.03 -8.34
CA GLN A 289 24.45 -5.12 -9.23
C GLN A 289 25.10 -3.72 -9.32
N ALA A 290 25.92 -3.32 -8.34
CA ALA A 290 26.57 -2.01 -8.29
C ALA A 290 27.90 -1.93 -9.05
N GLN A 291 28.46 -3.05 -9.54
CA GLN A 291 29.76 -3.06 -10.19
C GLN A 291 29.72 -2.35 -11.57
N PRO A 292 30.67 -1.43 -11.86
CA PRO A 292 30.71 -0.71 -13.14
C PRO A 292 31.04 -1.69 -14.28
N GLY A 293 30.04 -1.98 -15.10
CA GLY A 293 30.09 -3.00 -16.16
C GLY A 293 28.71 -3.55 -16.51
N ALA A 294 27.74 -3.43 -15.59
CA ALA A 294 26.32 -3.70 -15.83
C ALA A 294 25.56 -2.52 -16.46
N ASP A 295 26.27 -1.47 -16.90
CA ASP A 295 25.71 -0.22 -17.42
C ASP A 295 25.12 -0.44 -18.83
N ARG A 296 23.89 -0.98 -18.89
CA ARG A 296 23.01 -0.81 -20.05
C ARG A 296 22.52 0.62 -20.01
N GLY A 297 23.28 1.47 -20.70
CA GLY A 297 23.18 2.92 -20.68
C GLY A 297 21.77 3.47 -20.61
N LEU A 298 21.61 4.38 -19.65
CA LEU A 298 20.76 5.58 -19.64
C LEU A 298 20.79 6.07 -18.20
N ARG A 299 21.41 7.22 -17.93
CA ARG A 299 21.27 7.91 -16.65
C ARG A 299 19.86 8.51 -16.58
N PRO A 300 18.98 8.10 -15.66
CA PRO A 300 17.82 8.91 -15.29
C PRO A 300 18.21 9.68 -14.03
N GLU A 301 18.70 10.90 -14.22
CA GLU A 301 18.86 11.85 -13.12
C GLU A 301 17.49 12.06 -12.44
N GLY A 302 17.46 12.02 -11.09
CA GLY A 302 16.36 12.66 -10.33
C GLY A 302 15.36 11.79 -9.57
N ILE A 303 15.29 10.46 -9.73
CA ILE A 303 14.26 9.66 -9.03
C ILE A 303 14.81 9.00 -7.76
N SER A 304 14.95 9.74 -6.66
CA SER A 304 14.94 9.06 -5.36
C SER A 304 13.56 8.42 -5.15
N PRO A 305 13.48 7.21 -4.58
CA PRO A 305 12.18 6.68 -4.15
C PRO A 305 11.55 7.70 -3.19
N PRO A 306 10.25 7.99 -3.32
CA PRO A 306 9.61 8.95 -2.45
C PRO A 306 9.76 8.47 -1.02
N ALA A 307 10.22 9.35 -0.12
CA ALA A 307 9.97 9.16 1.29
C ALA A 307 8.46 8.92 1.45
N ARG A 308 8.04 8.01 2.36
CA ARG A 308 6.63 7.93 2.72
C ARG A 308 6.16 9.36 3.04
N SER A 309 4.99 9.73 2.53
CA SER A 309 4.45 11.07 2.71
C SER A 309 4.59 11.48 4.19
N PRO A 310 5.03 12.71 4.50
CA PRO A 310 4.97 13.24 5.87
C PRO A 310 3.58 13.06 6.49
N ILE A 311 2.53 12.90 5.68
CA ILE A 311 1.14 12.73 6.10
C ILE A 311 0.87 11.30 6.64
N GLN A 312 1.71 10.32 6.30
CA GLN A 312 1.69 8.98 6.92
C GLN A 312 2.59 8.87 8.16
N GLN A 313 3.48 9.85 8.41
CA GLN A 313 4.49 9.78 9.48
C GLN A 313 4.39 10.89 10.53
N GLU A 314 3.77 12.03 10.22
CA GLU A 314 3.61 13.20 11.08
C GLU A 314 2.19 13.78 10.95
N ALA A 315 1.32 13.36 11.89
CA ALA A 315 0.13 14.10 12.38
C ALA A 315 -0.46 13.40 13.61
#